data_AF-A0A1C6GB78-F1
#
_entry.id   AF-A0A1C6GB78-F1
#
_cell.length_a   1.000
_cell.length_b   1.000
_cell.length_c   1.000
_cell.angle_alpha   90.00
_cell.angle_beta   90.00
_cell.angle_gamma   90.00
#
_symmetry.space_group_name_H-M   'P 1'
#
loop_
_entity.id
_entity.type
_entity.pdbx_description
1 polymer ?
#
loop_
_entity_poly.entity_id
_entity_poly.type
_entity_poly.pdbx_seq_one_letter_code
_entity_poly.pdbx_strand_id
1 'polypeptide(L)'
;MSVFSMGYNIEIRNGKKATYYYREDLKKMGFKFKKTSEYCSCWCAHTTLEEQVEAVKKYCKDHKLNFFMYEDKYERSNNYRKIYFENNKPVFKDYYICVYCGTPIHEKNVTVDHIVPVKKAKKKKMYQKILQVTKIEDVNDPKNLVCACYSCNARKSSKGGFWVLRGFLGKFKIYWVLNIAFWIVSISWLIYFLYTSMMELVP
;
A
#
# COMPACT_ATOMS: atom_id res chain seq x y z
N MET A 1 25.15 14.72 11.21
CA MET A 1 23.75 14.47 10.80
C MET A 1 23.59 15.08 9.41
N SER A 2 23.59 14.27 8.36
CA SER A 2 23.40 14.80 7.01
C SER A 2 21.97 15.32 6.89
N VAL A 3 21.81 16.62 6.66
CA VAL A 3 20.55 17.21 6.23
C VAL A 3 20.28 16.65 4.84
N PHE A 4 19.64 15.49 4.76
CA PHE A 4 19.07 15.02 3.50
C PHE A 4 18.05 16.08 3.10
N SER A 5 18.33 16.85 2.05
CA SER A 5 17.35 17.78 1.49
C SER A 5 16.11 16.97 1.15
N MET A 6 14.96 17.35 1.72
CA MET A 6 13.70 16.67 1.43
C MET A 6 13.34 16.85 -0.04
N GLY A 7 13.43 15.77 -0.82
CA GLY A 7 12.98 15.76 -2.19
C GLY A 7 11.46 15.67 -2.28
N TYR A 8 10.89 16.46 -3.19
CA TYR A 8 9.46 16.58 -3.42
C TYR A 8 9.11 16.05 -4.81
N ASN A 9 8.17 15.13 -4.85
CA ASN A 9 7.55 14.66 -6.09
C ASN A 9 6.25 15.42 -6.32
N ILE A 10 6.10 16.00 -7.51
CA ILE A 10 4.94 16.78 -7.89
C ILE A 10 4.20 16.05 -9.01
N GLU A 11 2.89 15.86 -8.85
CA GLU A 11 1.99 15.35 -9.88
C GLU A 11 0.90 16.36 -10.20
N ILE A 12 0.77 16.72 -11.48
CA ILE A 12 -0.32 17.55 -11.99
C ILE A 12 -1.24 16.70 -12.85
N ARG A 13 -2.54 16.80 -12.58
CA ARG A 13 -3.60 16.03 -13.25
C ARG A 13 -4.71 16.97 -13.74
N ASN A 14 -5.55 16.44 -14.62
CA ASN A 14 -6.76 17.14 -15.06
C ASN A 14 -7.61 17.51 -13.83
N GLY A 15 -7.97 18.79 -13.74
CA GLY A 15 -8.86 19.35 -12.72
C GLY A 15 -10.20 19.72 -13.34
N LYS A 16 -10.63 20.97 -13.15
CA LYS A 16 -11.77 21.53 -13.91
C LYS A 16 -11.40 21.82 -15.37
N LYS A 17 -10.11 21.88 -15.68
CA LYS A 17 -9.56 22.04 -17.03
C LYS A 17 -8.62 20.89 -17.38
N ALA A 18 -8.46 20.65 -18.69
CA ALA A 18 -7.55 19.64 -19.22
C ALA A 18 -6.10 20.15 -19.21
N THR A 19 -5.18 19.31 -18.75
CA THR A 19 -3.73 19.61 -18.76
C THR A 19 -3.16 19.76 -20.16
N TYR A 20 -3.83 19.23 -21.19
CA TYR A 20 -3.41 19.34 -22.59
C TYR A 20 -3.21 20.79 -23.06
N TYR A 21 -4.08 21.71 -22.62
CA TYR A 21 -3.99 23.13 -22.97
C TYR A 21 -2.77 23.84 -22.37
N TYR A 22 -2.19 23.26 -21.32
CA TYR A 22 -1.07 23.81 -20.56
C TYR A 22 0.23 23.05 -20.78
N ARG A 23 0.26 22.09 -21.71
CA ARG A 23 1.38 21.17 -21.91
C ARG A 23 2.73 21.85 -22.17
N GLU A 24 2.74 22.97 -22.91
CA GLU A 24 3.99 23.67 -23.22
C GLU A 24 4.55 24.42 -22.01
N ASP A 25 3.68 25.04 -21.20
CA ASP A 25 4.08 25.64 -19.92
C ASP A 25 4.61 24.57 -18.96
N LEU A 26 3.92 23.44 -18.86
CA LEU A 26 4.33 22.32 -18.00
C LEU A 26 5.70 21.77 -18.41
N LYS A 27 5.97 21.61 -19.71
CA LYS A 27 7.31 21.23 -20.21
C LYS A 27 8.37 22.25 -19.83
N LYS A 28 8.09 23.56 -20.00
CA LYS A 28 9.01 24.64 -19.62
C LYS A 28 9.33 24.65 -18.12
N MET A 29 8.34 24.28 -17.29
CA MET A 29 8.52 24.09 -15.85
C MET A 29 9.23 22.79 -15.47
N GLY A 30 9.68 21.98 -16.45
CA GLY A 30 10.42 20.75 -16.23
C GLY A 30 9.56 19.50 -16.01
N PHE A 31 8.24 19.58 -16.22
CA PHE A 31 7.37 18.42 -16.07
C PHE A 31 7.47 17.47 -17.26
N LYS A 32 7.47 16.17 -16.95
CA LYS A 32 7.42 15.09 -17.94
C LYS A 32 6.04 14.45 -17.92
N PHE A 33 5.48 14.22 -19.10
CA PHE A 33 4.22 13.51 -19.25
C PHE A 33 4.40 12.01 -18.97
N LYS A 34 3.54 11.44 -18.13
CA LYS A 34 3.54 10.02 -17.76
C LYS A 34 2.14 9.44 -17.94
N LYS A 35 2.02 8.43 -18.81
CA LYS A 35 0.81 7.60 -18.91
C LYS A 35 0.77 6.64 -17.71
N THR A 36 -0.33 6.64 -16.97
CA THR A 36 -0.54 5.83 -15.75
C THR A 36 -1.51 4.67 -15.97
N SER A 37 -2.39 4.78 -16.95
CA SER A 37 -3.21 3.71 -17.52
C SER A 37 -3.64 4.12 -18.93
N GLU A 38 -4.43 3.29 -19.62
CA GLU A 38 -5.03 3.64 -20.92
C GLU A 38 -5.72 5.01 -20.90
N TYR A 39 -6.48 5.29 -19.82
CA TYR A 39 -7.32 6.49 -19.68
C TYR A 39 -6.78 7.53 -18.68
N CYS A 40 -5.68 7.25 -17.99
CA CYS A 40 -5.13 8.14 -16.97
C CYS A 40 -3.70 8.54 -17.29
N SER A 41 -3.43 9.83 -17.21
CA SER A 41 -2.08 10.39 -17.30
C SER A 41 -1.85 11.43 -16.21
N CYS A 42 -0.60 11.80 -16.01
CA CYS A 42 -0.19 12.91 -15.17
C CYS A 42 1.10 13.53 -15.70
N TRP A 43 1.33 14.77 -15.30
CA TRP A 43 2.62 15.45 -15.46
C TRP A 43 3.39 15.32 -14.15
N CYS A 44 4.64 14.88 -14.22
CA CYS A 44 5.48 14.63 -13.06
C CYS A 44 6.75 15.46 -13.10
N ALA A 45 7.15 16.00 -11.95
CA ALA A 45 8.45 16.63 -11.73
C ALA A 45 8.97 16.25 -10.34
N HIS A 46 10.28 16.39 -10.16
CA HIS A 46 10.95 16.23 -8.87
C HIS A 46 11.77 17.49 -8.60
N THR A 47 11.78 17.95 -7.36
CA THR A 47 12.56 19.11 -6.93
C THR A 47 12.91 19.01 -5.45
N THR A 48 14.01 19.63 -5.04
CA THR A 48 14.36 19.85 -3.63
C THR A 48 14.04 21.28 -3.17
N LEU A 49 13.56 22.14 -4.07
CA LEU A 49 13.31 23.55 -3.81
C LEU A 49 11.84 23.80 -3.48
N GLU A 50 11.55 24.25 -2.26
CA GLU A 50 10.19 24.56 -1.81
C GLU A 50 9.55 25.72 -2.60
N GLU A 51 10.36 26.69 -3.02
CA GLU A 51 9.89 27.81 -3.85
C GLU A 51 9.28 27.33 -5.17
N GLN A 52 9.89 26.30 -5.79
CA GLN A 52 9.35 25.70 -7.01
C GLN A 52 8.03 24.98 -6.75
N VAL A 53 7.90 24.30 -5.61
CA VAL A 53 6.64 23.65 -5.20
C VAL A 53 5.52 24.68 -5.07
N GLU A 54 5.76 25.79 -4.36
CA GLU A 54 4.74 26.83 -4.15
C GLU A 54 4.41 27.57 -5.45
N ALA A 55 5.39 27.83 -6.32
CA ALA A 55 5.15 28.41 -7.65
C ALA A 55 4.22 27.53 -8.50
N VAL A 56 4.51 26.22 -8.57
CA VAL A 56 3.69 25.26 -9.32
C VAL A 56 2.29 25.13 -8.72
N LYS A 57 2.18 25.09 -7.39
CA LYS A 57 0.90 25.02 -6.68
C LYS A 57 0.03 26.24 -6.98
N LYS A 58 0.61 27.44 -6.99
CA LYS A 58 -0.06 28.67 -7.42
C LYS A 58 -0.52 28.57 -8.87
N TYR A 59 0.36 28.18 -9.79
CA TYR A 59 0.01 27.98 -11.20
C TYR A 59 -1.17 27.00 -11.36
N CYS A 60 -1.17 25.87 -10.66
CA CYS A 60 -2.26 24.90 -10.73
C CYS A 60 -3.59 25.46 -10.22
N LYS A 61 -3.56 26.26 -9.15
CA LYS A 61 -4.75 26.93 -8.61
C LYS A 61 -5.36 27.89 -9.64
N ASP A 62 -4.54 28.75 -10.24
CA ASP A 62 -4.98 29.76 -11.21
C ASP A 62 -5.56 29.11 -12.47
N HIS A 63 -4.99 27.97 -12.89
CA HIS A 63 -5.42 27.22 -14.07
C HIS A 63 -6.47 26.12 -13.77
N LYS A 64 -6.92 26.01 -12.51
CA LYS A 64 -7.92 25.02 -12.05
C LYS A 64 -7.52 23.57 -12.35
N LEU A 65 -6.23 23.26 -12.18
CA LEU A 65 -5.63 21.93 -12.32
C LEU A 65 -5.54 21.24 -10.95
N ASN A 66 -5.47 19.91 -10.97
CA ASN A 66 -5.29 19.14 -9.75
C ASN A 66 -3.80 18.99 -9.44
N PHE A 67 -3.38 19.51 -8.29
CA PHE A 67 -2.00 19.46 -7.79
C PHE A 67 -1.87 18.44 -6.66
N PHE A 68 -0.85 17.58 -6.74
CA PHE A 68 -0.46 16.66 -5.66
C PHE A 68 1.05 16.75 -5.43
N MET A 69 1.45 16.79 -4.17
CA MET A 69 2.85 16.80 -3.74
C MET A 69 3.05 15.80 -2.60
N TYR A 70 4.16 15.07 -2.64
CA TYR A 70 4.58 14.17 -1.57
C TYR A 70 6.11 14.03 -1.54
N GLU A 71 6.64 13.74 -0.36
CA GLU A 71 8.07 13.48 -0.14
C GLU A 71 8.53 12.16 -0.79
N ASP A 72 9.81 12.07 -1.12
CA ASP A 72 10.44 10.87 -1.69
C ASP A 72 10.20 9.60 -0.88
N LYS A 73 10.15 9.70 0.45
CA LYS A 73 9.90 8.55 1.34
C LYS A 73 8.54 7.88 1.14
N TYR A 74 7.64 8.52 0.38
CA TYR A 74 6.34 7.96 0.00
C TYR A 74 6.31 7.47 -1.45
N GLU A 75 7.40 7.55 -2.20
CA GLU A 75 7.51 7.00 -3.54
C GLU A 75 7.79 5.49 -3.51
N ARG A 76 7.20 4.75 -4.44
CA ARG A 76 7.46 3.31 -4.54
C ARG A 76 8.77 3.12 -5.29
N SER A 77 9.71 2.43 -4.68
CA SER A 77 10.93 1.97 -5.33
C SER A 77 10.65 0.82 -6.30
N ASN A 78 11.51 0.63 -7.31
CA ASN A 78 11.42 -0.54 -8.20
C ASN A 78 12.02 -1.81 -7.56
N ASN A 79 12.83 -1.66 -6.51
CA ASN A 79 13.54 -2.76 -5.84
C ASN A 79 12.87 -3.24 -4.54
N TYR A 80 11.73 -2.69 -4.12
CA TYR A 80 11.00 -3.11 -2.92
C TYR A 80 10.81 -4.64 -2.82
N ARG A 81 10.57 -5.32 -3.95
CA ARG A 81 10.44 -6.79 -3.98
C ARG A 81 11.73 -7.47 -3.55
N LYS A 82 12.88 -7.01 -4.05
CA LYS A 82 14.20 -7.53 -3.68
C LYS A 82 14.47 -7.28 -2.19
N ILE A 83 14.22 -6.06 -1.72
CA ILE A 83 14.34 -5.67 -0.30
C ILE A 83 13.52 -6.62 0.58
N TYR A 84 12.29 -6.96 0.18
CA TYR A 84 11.46 -7.89 0.94
C TYR A 84 12.12 -9.26 1.13
N PHE A 85 12.58 -9.90 0.05
CA PHE A 85 13.17 -11.24 0.11
C PHE A 85 14.51 -11.26 0.84
N GLU A 86 15.32 -10.20 0.75
CA GLU A 86 16.56 -10.06 1.51
C GLU A 86 16.33 -9.98 3.03
N ASN A 87 15.17 -9.44 3.45
CA ASN A 87 14.86 -9.19 4.86
C ASN A 87 13.85 -10.19 5.46
N ASN A 88 13.25 -11.07 4.66
CA ASN A 88 12.22 -12.00 5.12
C ASN A 88 12.50 -13.42 4.64
N LYS A 89 12.82 -14.30 5.60
CA LYS A 89 13.02 -15.72 5.33
C LYS A 89 11.68 -16.46 5.20
N PRO A 90 11.60 -17.49 4.35
CA PRO A 90 10.44 -18.36 4.27
C PRO A 90 10.19 -19.06 5.61
N VAL A 91 8.96 -19.51 5.83
CA VAL A 91 8.55 -20.20 7.05
C VAL A 91 9.00 -21.65 7.04
N PHE A 92 8.94 -22.30 5.87
CA PHE A 92 9.37 -23.68 5.68
C PHE A 92 9.79 -23.91 4.22
N LYS A 93 11.02 -24.40 4.00
CA LYS A 93 11.63 -24.50 2.65
C LYS A 93 11.43 -23.18 1.91
N ASP A 94 10.81 -23.18 0.74
CA ASP A 94 10.56 -21.98 -0.07
C ASP A 94 9.13 -21.44 0.10
N TYR A 95 8.45 -21.75 1.20
CA TYR A 95 7.08 -21.34 1.46
C TYR A 95 6.98 -20.18 2.45
N TYR A 96 6.24 -19.17 2.03
CA TYR A 96 5.82 -18.02 2.83
C TYR A 96 4.36 -18.17 3.23
N ILE A 97 3.93 -17.44 4.25
CA ILE A 97 2.51 -17.40 4.66
C ILE A 97 1.91 -16.07 4.18
N CYS A 98 0.75 -16.13 3.53
CA CYS A 98 -0.01 -14.94 3.18
C CYS A 98 -0.39 -14.16 4.45
N VAL A 99 0.07 -12.93 4.58
CA VAL A 99 -0.25 -12.05 5.72
C VAL A 99 -1.74 -11.68 5.78
N TYR A 100 -2.50 -11.92 4.71
CA TYR A 100 -3.93 -11.63 4.70
C TYR A 100 -4.83 -12.85 4.92
N CYS A 101 -4.41 -14.07 4.59
CA CYS A 101 -5.29 -15.24 4.69
C CYS A 101 -4.65 -16.50 5.30
N GLY A 102 -3.38 -16.47 5.65
CA GLY A 102 -2.71 -17.62 6.27
C GLY A 102 -2.32 -18.72 5.29
N THR A 103 -2.71 -18.62 4.02
CA THR A 103 -2.39 -19.62 2.99
C THR A 103 -0.88 -19.69 2.76
N PRO A 104 -0.27 -20.89 2.77
CA PRO A 104 1.12 -21.10 2.34
C PRO A 104 1.29 -20.81 0.84
N ILE A 105 2.35 -20.10 0.47
CA ILE A 105 2.64 -19.69 -0.90
C ILE A 105 4.11 -19.97 -1.18
N HIS A 106 4.39 -20.72 -2.25
CA HIS A 106 5.75 -20.89 -2.74
C HIS A 106 6.32 -19.55 -3.22
N GLU A 107 7.59 -19.25 -2.91
CA GLU A 107 8.30 -18.00 -3.22
C GLU A 107 8.01 -17.42 -4.62
N LYS A 108 8.10 -18.26 -5.66
CA LYS A 108 7.83 -17.89 -7.05
C LYS A 108 6.44 -17.27 -7.29
N ASN A 109 5.46 -17.62 -6.45
CA ASN A 109 4.08 -17.16 -6.55
C ASN A 109 3.75 -16.02 -5.55
N VAL A 110 4.71 -15.62 -4.73
CA VAL A 110 4.52 -14.55 -3.74
C VAL A 110 4.36 -13.21 -4.46
N THR A 111 3.31 -12.48 -4.09
CA THR A 111 3.19 -11.05 -4.40
C THR A 111 3.64 -10.26 -3.17
N VAL A 112 4.60 -9.35 -3.36
CA VAL A 112 5.04 -8.44 -2.28
C VAL A 112 4.10 -7.25 -2.27
N ASP A 113 3.43 -7.03 -1.14
CA ASP A 113 2.47 -5.94 -0.94
C ASP A 113 2.96 -4.99 0.17
N HIS A 114 2.42 -3.77 0.18
CA HIS A 114 2.66 -2.78 1.22
C HIS A 114 1.46 -2.76 2.17
N ILE A 115 1.67 -3.00 3.47
CA ILE A 115 0.60 -2.98 4.48
C ILE A 115 -0.13 -1.63 4.44
N VAL A 116 0.62 -0.54 4.55
CA VAL A 116 0.15 0.81 4.28
C VAL A 116 0.32 1.09 2.78
N PRO A 117 -0.78 1.23 2.00
CA PRO A 117 -0.67 1.40 0.56
C PRO A 117 0.01 2.72 0.19
N VAL A 118 0.98 2.67 -0.73
CA VAL A 118 1.71 3.83 -1.26
C VAL A 118 0.77 4.97 -1.67
N LYS A 119 -0.29 4.67 -2.44
CA LYS A 119 -1.27 5.68 -2.90
C LYS A 119 -1.95 6.42 -1.73
N LYS A 120 -2.13 5.77 -0.58
CA LYS A 120 -2.71 6.39 0.63
C LYS A 120 -1.66 7.18 1.39
N ALA A 121 -0.46 6.65 1.55
CA ALA A 121 0.68 7.34 2.18
C ALA A 121 0.99 8.68 1.48
N LYS A 122 0.97 8.71 0.14
CA LYS A 122 1.17 9.93 -0.66
C LYS A 122 0.12 11.02 -0.43
N LYS A 123 -1.11 10.67 -0.01
CA LYS A 123 -2.26 11.61 -0.05
C LYS A 123 -2.90 11.92 1.30
N LYS A 124 -2.73 11.04 2.30
CA LYS A 124 -3.53 11.10 3.53
C LYS A 124 -2.64 11.11 4.76
N LYS A 125 -2.66 12.22 5.51
CA LYS A 125 -1.92 12.41 6.79
C LYS A 125 -2.15 11.28 7.80
N MET A 126 -3.37 10.72 7.86
CA MET A 126 -3.66 9.57 8.72
C MET A 126 -2.76 8.37 8.44
N TYR A 127 -2.50 8.04 7.18
CA TYR A 127 -1.63 6.91 6.82
C TYR A 127 -0.15 7.24 7.02
N GLN A 128 0.24 8.49 6.85
CA GLN A 128 1.58 8.98 7.20
C GLN A 128 1.83 8.85 8.70
N LYS A 129 0.83 9.20 9.53
CA LYS A 129 0.89 9.01 10.99
C LYS A 129 0.97 7.52 11.37
N ILE A 130 0.25 6.64 10.67
CA ILE A 130 0.38 5.19 10.89
C ILE A 130 1.83 4.73 10.64
N LEU A 131 2.47 5.17 9.54
CA LEU A 131 3.87 4.85 9.27
C LEU A 131 4.78 5.32 10.42
N GLN A 132 4.61 6.57 10.87
CA GLN A 132 5.39 7.13 11.98
C GLN A 132 5.22 6.35 13.29
N VAL A 133 3.98 6.08 13.71
CA VAL A 133 3.68 5.35 14.95
C VAL A 133 4.17 3.91 14.90
N THR A 134 4.18 3.30 13.71
CA THR A 134 4.72 1.95 13.50
C THR A 134 6.23 1.94 13.24
N LYS A 135 6.91 3.09 13.38
CA LYS A 135 8.36 3.26 13.17
C LYS A 135 8.81 2.78 11.79
N ILE A 136 8.01 3.14 10.79
CA ILE A 136 8.26 2.93 9.36
C ILE A 136 8.66 4.28 8.79
N GLU A 137 9.93 4.42 8.42
CA GLU A 137 10.51 5.69 7.97
C GLU A 137 10.18 5.98 6.49
N ASP A 138 10.11 4.92 5.69
CA ASP A 138 9.91 4.94 4.24
C ASP A 138 8.85 3.89 3.85
N VAL A 139 8.05 4.14 2.81
CA VAL A 139 7.01 3.18 2.38
C VAL A 139 7.59 1.84 1.91
N ASN A 140 8.83 1.81 1.44
CA ASN A 140 9.59 0.64 1.01
C ASN A 140 10.33 -0.05 2.15
N ASP A 141 10.26 0.45 3.39
CA ASP A 141 10.82 -0.20 4.57
C ASP A 141 10.32 -1.66 4.68
N PRO A 142 11.20 -2.65 4.91
CA PRO A 142 10.82 -4.05 5.10
C PRO A 142 9.66 -4.28 6.08
N LYS A 143 9.49 -3.41 7.09
CA LYS A 143 8.37 -3.49 8.04
C LYS A 143 7.01 -3.27 7.39
N ASN A 144 6.94 -2.48 6.32
CA ASN A 144 5.73 -2.22 5.54
C ASN A 144 5.51 -3.28 4.45
N LEU A 145 6.52 -4.06 4.11
CA LEU A 145 6.47 -5.07 3.04
C LEU A 145 6.05 -6.43 3.57
N VAL A 146 5.12 -7.09 2.88
CA VAL A 146 4.57 -8.38 3.29
C VAL A 146 4.35 -9.32 2.12
N CYS A 147 4.40 -10.62 2.41
CA CYS A 147 3.97 -11.66 1.49
C CYS A 147 2.43 -11.72 1.44
N ALA A 148 1.89 -11.66 0.22
CA ALA A 148 0.47 -11.85 -0.06
C ALA A 148 0.27 -12.80 -1.24
N CYS A 149 -0.82 -13.57 -1.19
CA CYS A 149 -1.29 -14.27 -2.38
C CYS A 149 -1.89 -13.26 -3.37
N TYR A 150 -1.92 -13.64 -4.65
CA TYR A 150 -2.48 -12.81 -5.71
C TYR A 150 -3.92 -12.34 -5.39
N SER A 151 -4.79 -13.27 -4.94
CA SER A 151 -6.20 -12.96 -4.67
C SER A 151 -6.39 -11.94 -3.54
N CYS A 152 -5.63 -12.06 -2.44
CA CYS A 152 -5.69 -11.09 -1.36
C CYS A 152 -5.10 -9.74 -1.75
N ASN A 153 -3.95 -9.74 -2.45
CA ASN A 153 -3.33 -8.52 -2.94
C ASN A 153 -4.27 -7.77 -3.90
N ALA A 154 -4.93 -8.47 -4.83
CA ALA A 154 -5.91 -7.90 -5.74
C ALA A 154 -7.13 -7.33 -4.98
N ARG A 155 -7.67 -8.09 -4.01
CA ARG A 155 -8.82 -7.67 -3.20
C ARG A 155 -8.51 -6.45 -2.31
N LYS A 156 -7.30 -6.39 -1.75
CA LYS A 156 -6.80 -5.25 -0.98
C LYS A 156 -6.56 -4.05 -1.89
N SER A 157 -5.80 -4.21 -2.98
CA SER A 157 -5.43 -3.14 -3.89
C SER A 157 -4.89 -1.92 -3.11
N SER A 158 -5.49 -0.74 -3.29
CA SER A 158 -5.17 0.49 -2.56
C SER A 158 -6.07 0.76 -1.35
N LYS A 159 -6.84 -0.24 -0.88
CA LYS A 159 -7.68 -0.12 0.32
C LYS A 159 -6.78 -0.07 1.57
N GLY A 160 -7.22 0.72 2.54
CA GLY A 160 -6.61 0.73 3.87
C GLY A 160 -7.61 0.28 4.94
N GLY A 161 -7.65 0.98 6.08
CA GLY A 161 -8.55 0.62 7.19
C GLY A 161 -8.30 -0.80 7.70
N PHE A 162 -9.33 -1.64 7.71
CA PHE A 162 -9.24 -3.03 8.16
C PHE A 162 -8.12 -3.83 7.47
N TRP A 163 -7.82 -3.55 6.20
CA TRP A 163 -6.72 -4.20 5.48
C TRP A 163 -5.34 -3.87 6.04
N VAL A 164 -5.13 -2.64 6.53
CA VAL A 164 -3.88 -2.24 7.18
C VAL A 164 -3.76 -2.92 8.53
N LEU A 165 -4.83 -2.91 9.34
CA LEU A 165 -4.87 -3.60 10.63
C LEU A 165 -4.59 -5.10 10.47
N ARG A 166 -5.32 -5.75 9.56
CA ARG A 166 -5.12 -7.17 9.22
C ARG A 166 -3.71 -7.45 8.71
N GLY A 167 -3.13 -6.53 7.95
CA GLY A 167 -1.74 -6.62 7.49
C GLY A 167 -0.75 -6.63 8.65
N PHE A 168 -0.90 -5.74 9.63
CA PHE A 168 -0.03 -5.73 10.80
C PHE A 168 -0.22 -6.97 11.68
N LEU A 169 -1.47 -7.38 11.94
CA LEU A 169 -1.77 -8.58 12.74
C LEU A 169 -1.26 -9.86 12.08
N GLY A 170 -1.48 -10.01 10.77
CA GLY A 170 -1.12 -11.20 10.03
C GLY A 170 0.38 -11.43 9.86
N LYS A 171 1.23 -10.47 10.23
CA LYS A 171 2.69 -10.68 10.32
C LYS A 171 3.08 -11.61 11.46
N PHE A 172 2.28 -11.68 12.50
CA PHE A 172 2.56 -12.54 13.65
C PHE A 172 2.15 -13.98 13.34
N LYS A 173 3.10 -14.92 13.31
CA LYS A 173 2.79 -16.34 13.04
C LYS A 173 1.76 -16.90 14.02
N ILE A 174 1.85 -16.52 15.30
CA ILE A 174 0.92 -16.92 16.35
C ILE A 174 -0.52 -16.50 16.05
N TYR A 175 -0.73 -15.36 15.37
CA TYR A 175 -2.07 -14.93 14.96
C TYR A 175 -2.74 -15.96 14.05
N TRP A 176 -2.00 -16.56 13.11
CA TRP A 176 -2.55 -17.59 12.22
C TRP A 176 -2.82 -18.89 12.95
N VAL A 177 -1.95 -19.30 13.88
CA VAL A 177 -2.18 -20.49 14.71
C VAL A 177 -3.45 -20.32 15.54
N LEU A 178 -3.59 -19.20 16.24
CA LEU A 178 -4.77 -18.88 17.06
C LEU A 178 -6.04 -18.77 16.20
N ASN A 179 -5.96 -18.14 15.03
CA ASN A 179 -7.10 -18.02 14.12
C ASN A 179 -7.57 -19.40 13.62
N ILE A 180 -6.64 -20.29 13.23
CA ILE A 180 -6.99 -21.66 12.82
C ILE A 180 -7.62 -22.43 13.99
N ALA A 181 -7.01 -22.37 15.18
CA ALA A 181 -7.55 -23.03 16.37
C ALA A 181 -8.95 -22.53 16.73
N PHE A 182 -9.18 -21.22 16.67
CA PHE A 182 -10.50 -20.61 16.89
C PHE A 182 -11.55 -21.18 15.93
N TRP A 183 -11.27 -21.22 14.62
CA TRP A 183 -12.21 -21.76 13.63
C TRP A 183 -12.50 -23.25 13.84
N ILE A 184 -11.49 -24.05 14.20
CA ILE A 184 -11.68 -25.47 14.53
C ILE A 184 -12.66 -25.60 15.71
N VAL A 185 -12.41 -24.88 16.81
CA VAL A 185 -13.28 -24.91 18.00
C VAL A 185 -14.69 -24.44 17.68
N SER A 186 -14.85 -23.34 16.94
CA SER A 186 -16.18 -22.82 16.56
C SER A 186 -16.96 -23.79 15.67
N ILE A 187 -16.30 -24.44 14.71
CA ILE A 187 -16.94 -25.44 13.84
C ILE A 187 -17.32 -26.68 14.65
N SER A 188 -16.43 -27.20 15.49
CA SER A 188 -16.72 -28.34 16.36
C SER A 188 -17.90 -28.06 17.29
N TRP A 189 -17.96 -26.86 17.89
CA TRP A 189 -19.08 -26.45 18.73
C TRP A 189 -20.40 -26.36 17.95
N LEU A 190 -20.37 -25.80 16.73
CA LEU A 190 -21.55 -25.73 15.86
C LEU A 190 -22.05 -27.14 15.49
N ILE A 191 -21.14 -28.07 15.15
CA ILE A 191 -21.49 -29.46 14.85
C ILE A 191 -22.12 -30.13 16.07
N TYR A 192 -21.53 -29.97 17.25
CA TYR A 192 -22.07 -30.51 18.50
C TYR A 192 -23.47 -29.96 18.78
N PHE A 193 -23.65 -28.64 18.69
CA PHE A 193 -24.95 -27.99 18.89
C PHE A 193 -26.01 -28.52 17.92
N LEU A 194 -25.70 -28.61 16.63
CA LEU A 194 -26.61 -29.15 15.62
C LEU A 194 -26.94 -30.63 15.90
N TYR A 195 -25.96 -31.43 16.29
CA TYR A 195 -26.17 -32.83 16.68
C TYR A 195 -27.12 -32.96 17.87
N THR A 196 -26.90 -32.18 18.94
CA THR A 196 -27.76 -32.20 20.13
C THR A 196 -29.18 -31.75 19.80
N SER A 197 -29.33 -30.68 19.02
CA SER A 197 -30.67 -30.21 18.61
C SER A 197 -31.39 -31.21 17.69
N MET A 198 -30.66 -31.94 16.84
CA MET A 198 -31.27 -33.00 16.03
C MET A 198 -31.72 -34.19 16.89
N MET A 199 -30.93 -34.60 17.89
CA MET A 199 -31.29 -35.68 18.80
C MET A 199 -32.53 -35.35 19.64
N GLU A 200 -32.73 -34.09 20.02
CA GLU A 200 -33.95 -33.64 20.72
C GLU A 200 -35.20 -33.65 19.82
N LEU A 201 -35.04 -33.66 18.49
CA LEU A 201 -36.13 -33.67 17.52
C LEU A 201 -36.50 -35.08 17.02
N VAL A 202 -35.72 -36.10 17.36
CA VAL A 202 -36.01 -37.51 17.06
C VAL A 202 -36.64 -38.13 18.32
N PRO A 203 -37.97 -38.35 18.35
CA PRO A 203 -38.67 -38.91 19.51
C PRO A 203 -38.31 -40.37 19.79
#